data_AF-A4XE15-F1
#
_entry.id   AF-A4XE15-F1
#
_cell.length_a   1.000
_cell.length_b   1.000
_cell.length_c   1.000
_cell.angle_alpha   90.00
_cell.angle_beta   90.00
_cell.angle_gamma   90.00
#
_symmetry.space_group_name_H-M   'P 1'
#
loop_
_entity.id
_entity.type
_entity.pdbx_description
1 polymer ?
#
loop_
_entity_poly.entity_id
_entity_poly.type
_entity_poly.pdbx_seq_one_letter_code
_entity_poly.pdbx_strand_id
1 'polypeptide(L)'
;MNYDLDFRYRRALQPDGLATIPTATQAVVDAMQDARNAGIDPATDPATILLARHVGRLALGHAPDQTFTEDTALRRQCIAKIDELKSKPAMVALARRGIGYDPEAKRAFHREARSALRVAARHLGLDPDQYDLRSNFAGPAVSGEITLHGDEIYVQVSIPCIRPGREVMFRRCKGRQDYLGDRNHFCDIAVLAAPHSFRALVVRETGLSINPRSQALL
;
A
#
# COMPACT_ATOMS: atom_id res chain seq x y z
N MET A 1 9.14 -4.06 14.12
CA MET A 1 7.96 -3.56 14.88
C MET A 1 6.80 -3.63 13.90
N ASN A 2 5.63 -4.19 14.25
CA ASN A 2 4.59 -4.46 13.25
C ASN A 2 3.99 -3.12 12.76
N TYR A 3 4.41 -2.62 11.59
CA TYR A 3 3.89 -1.40 10.96
C TYR A 3 2.49 -1.66 10.39
N ASP A 4 1.54 -1.86 11.29
CA ASP A 4 0.12 -1.96 10.99
C ASP A 4 -0.38 -0.52 10.79
N LEU A 5 -0.38 -0.05 9.53
CA LEU A 5 -0.70 1.34 9.16
C LEU A 5 -2.07 1.80 9.69
N ASP A 6 -2.96 0.85 9.98
CA ASP A 6 -4.28 1.11 10.52
C ASP A 6 -4.38 0.91 12.05
N PHE A 7 -3.27 0.60 12.72
CA PHE A 7 -3.20 0.38 14.18
C PHE A 7 -3.76 1.56 14.97
N ARG A 8 -3.40 2.80 14.63
CA ARG A 8 -3.92 3.98 15.34
C ARG A 8 -5.45 4.10 15.25
N TYR A 9 -6.03 3.77 14.11
CA TYR A 9 -7.49 3.81 13.92
C TYR A 9 -8.17 2.66 14.66
N ARG A 10 -7.60 1.45 14.64
CA ARG A 10 -8.10 0.31 15.43
C ARG A 10 -8.06 0.61 16.93
N ARG A 11 -6.95 1.15 17.42
CA ARG A 11 -6.76 1.54 18.83
C ARG A 11 -7.72 2.64 19.27
N ALA A 12 -8.08 3.57 18.39
CA ALA A 12 -9.09 4.59 18.66
C ALA A 12 -10.54 4.03 18.64
N LEU A 13 -10.81 3.01 17.84
CA LEU A 13 -12.12 2.36 17.76
C LEU A 13 -12.36 1.38 18.92
N GLN A 14 -11.31 0.69 19.34
CA GLN A 14 -11.32 -0.27 20.44
C GLN A 14 -10.24 0.13 21.45
N PRO A 15 -10.54 1.08 22.36
CA PRO A 15 -9.60 1.54 23.38
C PRO A 15 -9.39 0.51 24.51
N ASP A 16 -9.65 -0.78 24.26
CA ASP A 16 -9.53 -1.85 25.24
C ASP A 16 -8.08 -1.88 25.78
N GLY A 17 -7.92 -1.61 27.08
CA GLY A 17 -6.62 -1.45 27.73
C GLY A 17 -6.16 0.00 27.95
N LEU A 18 -6.84 0.99 27.40
CA LEU A 18 -6.65 2.43 27.69
C LEU A 18 -7.56 2.88 28.83
N ALA A 19 -7.51 2.16 29.95
CA ALA A 19 -8.41 2.39 31.10
C ALA A 19 -7.91 3.49 32.06
N THR A 20 -6.70 4.01 31.87
CA THR A 20 -6.08 4.98 32.77
C THR A 20 -5.61 6.22 32.02
N ILE A 21 -5.60 7.36 32.71
CA ILE A 21 -5.12 8.63 32.13
C ILE A 21 -3.71 8.48 31.53
N PRO A 22 -2.72 7.85 32.19
CA PRO A 22 -1.38 7.69 31.61
C PRO A 22 -1.38 6.87 30.32
N THR A 23 -2.09 5.74 30.28
CA THR A 23 -2.12 4.85 29.10
C THR A 23 -2.83 5.50 27.92
N ALA A 24 -3.94 6.18 28.17
CA ALA A 24 -4.67 6.94 27.16
C ALA A 24 -3.86 8.14 26.65
N THR A 25 -3.14 8.85 27.52
CA THR A 25 -2.28 9.97 27.11
C THR A 25 -1.14 9.50 26.22
N GLN A 26 -0.49 8.39 26.58
CA GLN A 26 0.55 7.81 25.73
C GLN A 26 -0.01 7.40 24.37
N ALA A 27 -1.23 6.82 24.32
CA ALA A 27 -1.88 6.47 23.07
C ALA A 27 -2.10 7.68 22.15
N VAL A 28 -2.43 8.86 22.70
CA VAL A 28 -2.54 10.10 21.93
C VAL A 28 -1.19 10.49 21.33
N VAL A 29 -0.12 10.45 22.13
CA VAL A 29 1.24 10.79 21.66
C VAL A 29 1.68 9.86 20.52
N ASP A 30 1.47 8.55 20.69
CA ASP A 30 1.77 7.55 19.67
C ASP A 30 0.99 7.83 18.37
N ALA A 31 -0.32 8.10 18.49
CA ALA A 31 -1.17 8.39 17.34
C ALA A 31 -0.78 9.69 16.60
N MET A 32 -0.37 10.73 17.34
CA MET A 32 0.14 11.97 16.75
C MET A 32 1.44 11.73 15.98
N GLN A 33 2.34 10.89 16.52
CA GLN A 33 3.57 10.54 15.84
C GLN A 33 3.29 9.73 14.57
N ASP A 34 2.35 8.78 14.63
CA ASP A 34 1.92 7.99 13.48
C ASP A 34 1.24 8.85 12.40
N ALA A 35 0.45 9.85 12.78
CA ALA A 35 -0.15 10.80 11.86
C ALA A 35 0.93 11.63 11.14
N ARG A 36 1.93 12.14 11.87
CA ARG A 36 3.08 12.86 11.28
C ARG A 36 3.89 11.97 10.35
N ASN A 37 4.16 10.73 10.75
CA ASN A 37 4.87 9.74 9.93
C ASN A 37 4.10 9.42 8.63
N ALA A 38 2.77 9.56 8.65
CA ALA A 38 1.89 9.41 7.50
C ALA A 38 1.67 10.72 6.71
N GLY A 39 2.33 11.83 7.08
CA GLY A 39 2.18 13.14 6.43
C GLY A 39 0.81 13.81 6.66
N ILE A 40 0.10 13.41 7.71
CA ILE A 40 -1.21 13.96 8.07
C ILE A 40 -1.03 14.92 9.24
N ASP A 41 -1.73 16.06 9.21
CA ASP A 41 -1.81 16.97 10.34
C ASP A 41 -2.54 16.29 11.52
N PRO A 42 -1.87 16.04 12.66
CA PRO A 42 -2.49 15.38 13.81
C PRO A 42 -3.73 16.10 14.36
N ALA A 43 -3.84 17.41 14.16
CA ALA A 43 -5.01 18.19 14.61
C ALA A 43 -6.29 17.85 13.81
N THR A 44 -6.13 17.24 12.63
CA THR A 44 -7.24 16.85 11.75
C THR A 44 -7.45 15.34 11.67
N ASP A 45 -6.56 14.55 12.27
CA ASP A 45 -6.61 13.09 12.24
C ASP A 45 -7.71 12.55 13.18
N PRO A 46 -8.67 11.75 12.68
CA PRO A 46 -9.82 11.33 13.46
C PRO A 46 -9.46 10.40 14.63
N ALA A 47 -8.39 9.59 14.50
CA ALA A 47 -7.94 8.73 15.59
C ALA A 47 -7.33 9.54 16.74
N THR A 48 -6.51 10.54 16.40
CA THR A 48 -5.93 11.48 17.37
C THR A 48 -7.02 12.23 18.15
N ILE A 49 -8.04 12.74 17.46
CA ILE A 49 -9.16 13.44 18.10
C ILE A 49 -9.96 12.50 19.01
N LEU A 50 -10.26 11.27 18.58
CA LEU A 50 -10.97 10.28 19.39
C LEU A 50 -10.20 9.92 20.67
N LEU A 51 -8.89 9.68 20.56
CA LEU A 51 -8.06 9.36 21.72
C LEU A 51 -7.94 10.55 22.68
N ALA A 52 -7.85 11.78 22.17
CA ALA A 52 -7.85 12.98 23.01
C ALA A 52 -9.18 13.16 23.77
N ARG A 53 -10.33 12.91 23.11
CA ARG A 53 -11.64 12.88 23.77
C ARG A 53 -11.71 11.79 24.84
N HIS A 54 -11.15 10.62 24.56
CA HIS A 54 -11.08 9.51 25.50
C HIS A 54 -10.34 9.89 26.79
N VAL A 55 -9.18 10.55 26.68
CA VAL A 55 -8.44 11.08 27.83
C VAL A 55 -9.29 12.04 28.66
N GLY A 56 -9.97 12.98 28.00
CA GLY A 56 -10.85 13.95 28.68
C GLY A 56 -11.99 13.26 29.46
N ARG A 57 -12.56 12.18 28.91
CA ARG A 57 -13.65 11.44 29.54
C ARG A 57 -13.19 10.60 30.72
N LEU A 58 -12.00 9.99 30.64
CA LEU A 58 -11.39 9.34 31.79
C LEU A 58 -11.16 10.33 32.94
N ALA A 59 -10.73 11.56 32.62
CA ALA A 59 -10.56 12.61 33.62
C ALA A 59 -11.89 13.06 34.26
N LEU A 60 -13.01 12.91 33.54
CA LEU A 60 -14.36 13.17 34.05
C LEU A 60 -15.00 11.96 34.77
N GLY A 61 -14.30 10.83 34.87
CA GLY A 61 -14.77 9.62 35.57
C GLY A 61 -15.71 8.73 34.76
N HIS A 62 -15.80 8.91 33.44
CA HIS A 62 -16.57 8.00 32.58
C HIS A 62 -15.91 6.63 32.46
N ALA A 63 -16.73 5.60 32.23
CA ALA A 63 -16.24 4.25 32.03
C ALA A 63 -15.45 4.15 30.70
N PRO A 64 -14.34 3.39 30.63
CA PRO A 64 -13.49 3.33 29.44
C PRO A 64 -14.15 2.76 28.18
N ASP A 65 -15.16 1.91 28.35
CA ASP A 65 -15.95 1.25 27.31
C ASP A 65 -17.20 2.04 26.93
N GLN A 66 -17.49 3.14 27.63
CA GLN A 66 -18.65 3.98 27.35
C GLN A 66 -18.51 4.64 25.99
N THR A 67 -19.54 4.47 25.15
CA THR A 67 -19.60 5.08 23.81
C THR A 67 -20.47 6.32 23.82
N PHE A 68 -20.08 7.33 23.03
CA PHE A 68 -20.73 8.64 22.99
C PHE A 68 -21.17 8.95 21.56
N THR A 69 -22.40 9.45 21.39
CA THR A 69 -23.00 9.70 20.08
C THR A 69 -22.25 10.76 19.27
N GLU A 70 -21.66 11.75 19.94
CA GLU A 70 -20.80 12.80 19.37
C GLU A 70 -19.53 12.28 18.67
N ASP A 71 -19.13 11.03 18.94
CA ASP A 71 -17.99 10.38 18.28
C ASP A 71 -18.38 9.62 17.02
N THR A 72 -19.67 9.40 16.77
CA THR A 72 -20.13 8.55 15.67
C THR A 72 -19.54 8.96 14.32
N ALA A 73 -19.43 10.28 14.07
CA ALA A 73 -18.83 10.80 12.85
C ALA A 73 -17.33 10.47 12.76
N LEU A 74 -16.57 10.67 13.83
CA LEU A 74 -15.14 10.36 13.88
C LEU A 74 -14.88 8.86 13.78
N ARG A 75 -15.69 8.03 14.47
CA ARG A 75 -15.61 6.56 14.38
C ARG A 75 -15.88 6.08 12.96
N ARG A 76 -16.88 6.66 12.27
CA ARG A 76 -17.13 6.39 10.85
C ARG A 76 -15.94 6.79 9.97
N GLN A 77 -15.30 7.93 10.24
CA GLN A 77 -14.09 8.34 9.52
C GLN A 77 -12.92 7.38 9.77
N CYS A 78 -12.72 6.89 10.99
CA CYS A 78 -11.71 5.88 11.30
C CYS A 78 -11.97 4.56 10.55
N ILE A 79 -13.21 4.09 10.51
CA ILE A 79 -13.60 2.90 9.73
C ILE A 79 -13.32 3.13 8.24
N ALA A 80 -13.75 4.27 7.68
CA ALA A 80 -13.49 4.61 6.29
C ALA A 80 -11.98 4.71 5.99
N LYS A 81 -11.16 5.18 6.94
CA LYS A 81 -9.69 5.22 6.80
C LYS A 81 -9.06 3.85 6.89
N ILE A 82 -9.57 2.96 7.75
CA ILE A 82 -9.17 1.55 7.80
C ILE A 82 -9.49 0.89 6.46
N ASP A 83 -10.68 1.10 5.92
CA ASP A 83 -11.10 0.56 4.63
C ASP A 83 -10.29 1.18 3.48
N GLU A 84 -9.97 2.48 3.55
CA GLU A 84 -9.08 3.16 2.59
C GLU A 84 -7.66 2.57 2.63
N LEU A 85 -7.12 2.32 3.82
CA LEU A 85 -5.79 1.71 3.98
C LEU A 85 -5.77 0.23 3.58
N LYS A 86 -6.87 -0.48 3.77
CA LYS A 86 -7.03 -1.87 3.31
C LYS A 86 -7.28 -1.94 1.79
N SER A 87 -7.90 -0.91 1.22
CA SER A 87 -8.26 -0.84 -0.22
C SER A 87 -7.18 -0.20 -1.09
N LYS A 88 -6.33 0.67 -0.54
CA LYS A 88 -5.14 1.20 -1.20
C LYS A 88 -3.96 0.28 -0.92
N PRO A 89 -3.33 -0.33 -1.94
CA PRO A 89 -2.17 -1.16 -1.68
C PRO A 89 -1.05 -0.28 -1.12
N ALA A 90 -0.62 -0.58 0.11
CA ALA A 90 0.36 0.18 0.86
C ALA A 90 1.68 0.39 0.08
N MET A 91 1.97 -0.41 -0.94
CA MET A 91 3.04 -0.17 -1.91
C MET A 91 3.02 1.25 -2.53
N VAL A 92 1.84 1.84 -2.76
CA VAL A 92 1.72 3.18 -3.34
C VAL A 92 2.22 4.22 -2.34
N ALA A 93 1.80 4.11 -1.08
CA ALA A 93 2.26 4.99 -0.01
C ALA A 93 3.78 4.84 0.23
N LEU A 94 4.27 3.60 0.25
CA LEU A 94 5.70 3.30 0.38
C LEU A 94 6.52 3.88 -0.77
N ALA A 95 6.03 3.80 -2.00
CA ALA A 95 6.70 4.37 -3.17
C ALA A 95 6.81 5.90 -3.11
N ARG A 96 5.77 6.59 -2.65
CA ARG A 96 5.79 8.07 -2.53
C ARG A 96 6.70 8.55 -1.40
N ARG A 97 6.70 7.84 -0.27
CA ARG A 97 7.54 8.20 0.89
C ARG A 97 9.02 7.97 0.61
N GLY A 98 9.35 6.92 -0.14
CA GLY A 98 10.69 6.37 -0.20
C GLY A 98 10.94 5.37 0.94
N ILE A 99 11.82 4.40 0.66
CA ILE A 99 12.11 3.26 1.53
C ILE A 99 13.63 3.00 1.69
N GLY A 100 14.47 3.96 1.27
CA GLY A 100 15.91 3.86 1.45
C GLY A 100 16.27 3.78 2.94
N TYR A 101 17.22 2.91 3.28
CA TYR A 101 17.70 2.63 4.64
C TYR A 101 16.66 2.10 5.63
N ASP A 102 15.42 1.84 5.20
CA ASP A 102 14.35 1.22 6.01
C ASP A 102 14.14 -0.24 5.55
N PRO A 103 14.79 -1.22 6.21
CA PRO A 103 14.72 -2.61 5.78
C PRO A 103 13.33 -3.22 5.94
N GLU A 104 12.51 -2.75 6.88
CA GLU A 104 11.15 -3.26 7.08
C GLU A 104 10.21 -2.74 5.99
N ALA A 105 10.23 -1.43 5.72
CA ALA A 105 9.47 -0.83 4.62
C ALA A 105 9.86 -1.43 3.26
N LYS A 106 11.15 -1.72 3.06
CA LYS A 106 11.63 -2.37 1.85
C LYS A 106 11.09 -3.79 1.68
N ARG A 107 11.06 -4.60 2.74
CA ARG A 107 10.41 -5.93 2.70
C ARG A 107 8.91 -5.82 2.41
N ALA A 108 8.22 -4.86 3.03
CA ALA A 108 6.80 -4.63 2.78
C ALA A 108 6.53 -4.25 1.32
N PHE A 109 7.32 -3.32 0.77
CA PHE A 109 7.24 -2.91 -0.63
C PHE A 109 7.43 -4.09 -1.58
N HIS A 110 8.47 -4.92 -1.39
CA HIS A 110 8.73 -6.09 -2.23
C HIS A 110 7.60 -7.12 -2.17
N ARG A 111 7.08 -7.41 -0.97
CA ARG A 111 5.96 -8.34 -0.79
C ARG A 111 4.71 -7.87 -1.53
N GLU A 112 4.37 -6.59 -1.39
CA GLU A 112 3.17 -6.04 -2.00
C GLU A 112 3.30 -5.87 -3.52
N ALA A 113 4.41 -5.32 -4.01
CA ALA A 113 4.68 -5.21 -5.44
C ALA A 113 4.65 -6.59 -6.12
N ARG A 114 5.21 -7.63 -5.47
CA ARG A 114 5.13 -9.01 -5.94
C ARG A 114 3.68 -9.50 -6.01
N SER A 115 2.86 -9.17 -5.03
CA SER A 115 1.43 -9.51 -5.02
C SER A 115 0.68 -8.83 -6.16
N ALA A 116 0.86 -7.51 -6.34
CA ALA A 116 0.22 -6.77 -7.41
C ALA A 116 0.65 -7.26 -8.80
N LEU A 117 1.93 -7.60 -9.00
CA LEU A 117 2.39 -8.18 -10.26
C LEU A 117 1.72 -9.53 -10.56
N ARG A 118 1.48 -10.38 -9.55
CA ARG A 118 0.70 -11.63 -9.75
C ARG A 118 -0.75 -11.34 -10.15
N VAL A 119 -1.38 -10.35 -9.52
CA VAL A 119 -2.72 -9.93 -9.90
C VAL A 119 -2.71 -9.40 -11.34
N ALA A 120 -1.80 -8.50 -11.67
CA ALA A 120 -1.63 -7.97 -13.02
C ALA A 120 -1.40 -9.08 -14.06
N ALA A 121 -0.56 -10.08 -13.77
CA ALA A 121 -0.32 -11.23 -14.64
C ALA A 121 -1.63 -11.94 -15.03
N ARG A 122 -2.50 -12.20 -14.04
CA ARG A 122 -3.81 -12.82 -14.28
C ARG A 122 -4.70 -11.96 -15.19
N HIS A 123 -4.70 -10.64 -14.99
CA HIS A 123 -5.45 -9.71 -15.85
C HIS A 123 -4.83 -9.55 -17.25
N LEU A 124 -3.53 -9.81 -17.39
CA LEU A 124 -2.84 -9.91 -18.68
C LEU A 124 -3.03 -11.27 -19.37
N GLY A 125 -3.76 -12.20 -18.74
CA GLY A 125 -4.02 -13.54 -19.30
C GLY A 125 -2.87 -14.53 -19.15
N LEU A 126 -1.86 -14.21 -18.33
CA LEU A 126 -0.69 -15.07 -18.10
C LEU A 126 -0.98 -16.12 -17.03
N ASP A 127 -0.59 -17.37 -17.30
CA ASP A 127 -0.53 -18.44 -16.32
C ASP A 127 0.72 -18.40 -15.44
N PRO A 128 0.69 -18.99 -14.23
CA PRO A 128 1.84 -19.02 -13.33
C PRO A 128 3.12 -19.65 -13.90
N ASP A 129 3.01 -20.53 -14.90
CA ASP A 129 4.13 -21.16 -15.60
C ASP A 129 4.65 -20.33 -16.79
N GLN A 130 3.88 -19.35 -17.26
CA GLN A 130 4.19 -18.47 -18.39
C GLN A 130 5.01 -17.23 -18.00
N TYR A 131 5.35 -17.06 -16.72
CA TYR A 131 6.21 -15.96 -16.27
C TYR A 131 7.15 -16.34 -15.13
N ASP A 132 8.30 -15.68 -15.09
CA ASP A 132 9.15 -15.60 -13.92
C ASP A 132 8.78 -14.38 -13.07
N LEU A 133 8.85 -14.54 -11.75
CA LEU A 133 8.71 -13.42 -10.83
C LEU A 133 9.89 -13.38 -9.86
N ARG A 134 10.75 -12.39 -10.01
CA ARG A 134 12.03 -12.26 -9.30
C ARG A 134 12.07 -10.97 -8.48
N SER A 135 12.74 -11.01 -7.35
CA SER A 135 12.95 -9.85 -6.46
C SER A 135 14.43 -9.68 -6.23
N ASN A 136 14.96 -8.51 -6.57
CA ASN A 136 16.33 -8.12 -6.30
C ASN A 136 16.29 -6.95 -5.32
N PHE A 137 16.67 -7.20 -4.06
CA PHE A 137 16.62 -6.18 -3.03
C PHE A 137 17.67 -5.08 -3.26
N ALA A 138 18.81 -5.35 -3.92
CA ALA A 138 19.91 -4.39 -4.05
C ALA A 138 20.36 -3.77 -2.70
N GLY A 139 21.23 -2.75 -2.76
CA GLY A 139 21.81 -2.09 -1.59
C GLY A 139 20.80 -1.31 -0.73
N PRO A 140 21.17 -0.93 0.51
CA PRO A 140 20.26 -0.28 1.46
C PRO A 140 19.73 1.08 0.98
N ALA A 141 20.48 1.81 0.16
CA ALA A 141 20.10 3.14 -0.33
C ALA A 141 18.98 3.14 -1.41
N VAL A 142 18.65 1.97 -1.99
CA VAL A 142 17.70 1.85 -3.10
C VAL A 142 16.56 0.89 -2.75
N SER A 143 15.44 1.00 -3.46
CA SER A 143 14.30 0.09 -3.30
C SER A 143 14.62 -1.34 -3.71
N GLY A 144 15.59 -1.53 -4.60
CA GLY A 144 15.68 -2.74 -5.41
C GLY A 144 14.56 -2.77 -6.47
N GLU A 145 14.40 -3.93 -7.09
CA GLU A 145 13.49 -4.14 -8.22
C GLU A 145 12.74 -5.47 -8.10
N ILE A 146 11.50 -5.49 -8.56
CA ILE A 146 10.68 -6.69 -8.67
C ILE A 146 10.32 -6.83 -10.15
N THR A 147 10.74 -7.93 -10.75
CA THR A 147 10.56 -8.18 -12.18
C THR A 147 9.59 -9.33 -12.40
N LEU A 148 8.56 -9.08 -13.20
CA LEU A 148 7.77 -10.09 -13.90
C LEU A 148 8.30 -10.22 -15.33
N HIS A 149 8.71 -11.41 -15.72
CA HIS A 149 9.23 -11.68 -17.06
C HIS A 149 8.46 -12.84 -17.69
N GLY A 150 7.56 -12.53 -18.61
CA GLY A 150 6.87 -13.52 -19.44
C GLY A 150 7.54 -13.69 -20.80
N ASP A 151 6.93 -14.50 -21.66
CA ASP A 151 7.45 -14.73 -23.01
C ASP A 151 7.26 -13.53 -23.94
N GLU A 152 6.34 -12.64 -23.59
CA GLU A 152 5.85 -11.58 -24.46
C GLU A 152 5.81 -10.20 -23.78
N ILE A 153 6.06 -10.17 -22.47
CA ILE A 153 6.01 -8.96 -21.65
C ILE A 153 7.06 -9.02 -20.54
N TYR A 154 7.75 -7.90 -20.37
CA TYR A 154 8.65 -7.65 -19.26
C TYR A 154 8.10 -6.48 -18.45
N VAL A 155 7.90 -6.67 -17.14
CA VAL A 155 7.42 -5.64 -16.22
C VAL A 155 8.36 -5.57 -15.03
N GLN A 156 8.80 -4.37 -14.66
CA GLN A 156 9.67 -4.15 -13.53
C GLN A 156 9.13 -3.02 -12.64
N VAL A 157 9.15 -3.26 -11.34
CA VAL A 157 8.74 -2.28 -10.33
C VAL A 157 9.96 -1.88 -9.51
N SER A 158 10.27 -0.58 -9.48
CA SER A 158 11.34 0.01 -8.67
C SER A 158 10.98 1.47 -8.34
N ILE A 159 11.50 2.01 -7.24
CA ILE A 159 11.26 3.42 -6.87
C ILE A 159 12.42 4.24 -7.45
N PRO A 160 12.16 5.13 -8.43
CA PRO A 160 13.22 5.94 -9.03
C PRO A 160 13.68 7.02 -8.06
N CYS A 161 14.98 7.35 -8.10
CA CYS A 161 15.58 8.34 -7.20
C CYS A 161 15.21 9.80 -7.54
N ILE A 162 14.68 10.08 -8.74
CA ILE A 162 14.62 11.44 -9.30
C ILE A 162 13.17 11.97 -9.45
N ARG A 163 12.17 11.12 -9.74
CA ARG A 163 10.80 11.58 -9.94
C ARG A 163 9.73 10.49 -9.70
N PRO A 164 8.73 10.73 -8.84
CA PRO A 164 7.57 9.85 -8.71
C PRO A 164 6.76 9.73 -10.01
N GLY A 165 6.00 8.64 -10.18
CA GLY A 165 5.09 8.40 -11.31
C GLY A 165 5.70 7.59 -12.47
N ARG A 166 6.87 6.99 -12.25
CA ARG A 166 7.55 6.10 -13.20
C ARG A 166 8.08 4.85 -12.52
N GLU A 167 7.41 4.43 -11.44
CA GLU A 167 7.83 3.29 -10.62
C GLU A 167 7.68 1.95 -11.34
N VAL A 168 6.83 1.89 -12.36
CA VAL A 168 6.54 0.67 -13.10
C VAL A 168 7.01 0.84 -14.53
N MET A 169 8.04 0.09 -14.91
CA MET A 169 8.51 -0.03 -16.28
C MET A 169 7.90 -1.29 -16.91
N PHE A 170 7.47 -1.20 -18.16
CA PHE A 170 7.02 -2.36 -18.92
C PHE A 170 7.35 -2.24 -20.40
N ARG A 171 7.51 -3.38 -21.07
CA ARG A 171 7.84 -3.48 -22.50
C ARG A 171 7.56 -4.87 -23.05
N ARG A 172 7.52 -4.97 -24.38
CA ARG A 172 7.54 -6.27 -25.09
C ARG A 172 8.91 -6.92 -24.96
N CYS A 173 8.95 -8.24 -24.94
CA CYS A 173 10.16 -9.03 -25.06
C CYS A 173 9.88 -10.27 -25.92
N LYS A 174 10.95 -10.96 -26.34
CA LYS A 174 10.90 -12.20 -27.12
C LYS A 174 11.44 -13.36 -26.29
N GLY A 175 10.60 -13.89 -25.41
CA GLY A 175 10.91 -15.00 -24.52
C GLY A 175 11.57 -14.56 -23.22
N ARG A 176 11.55 -15.45 -22.21
CA ARG A 176 12.06 -15.19 -20.84
C ARG A 176 13.58 -14.98 -20.71
N GLN A 177 14.32 -15.08 -21.80
CA GLN A 177 15.76 -14.80 -21.85
C GLN A 177 16.07 -13.44 -22.50
N ASP A 178 15.06 -12.74 -23.03
CA ASP A 178 15.23 -11.42 -23.62
C ASP A 178 15.12 -10.32 -22.55
N TYR A 179 16.28 -9.89 -22.05
CA TYR A 179 16.39 -8.80 -21.07
C TYR A 179 16.57 -7.42 -21.72
N LEU A 180 16.56 -7.32 -23.05
CA LEU A 180 16.62 -6.04 -23.77
C LEU A 180 15.22 -5.56 -24.13
N GLY A 181 14.40 -6.46 -24.67
CA GLY A 181 13.04 -6.17 -25.09
C GLY A 181 12.95 -5.05 -26.14
N ASP A 182 11.75 -4.51 -26.28
CA ASP A 182 11.45 -3.35 -27.13
C ASP A 182 11.51 -2.04 -26.29
N ARG A 183 10.89 -0.97 -26.80
CA ARG A 183 10.78 0.32 -26.13
C ARG A 183 10.23 0.21 -24.70
N ASN A 184 10.90 0.88 -23.77
CA ASN A 184 10.44 1.00 -22.38
C ASN A 184 9.27 1.98 -22.27
N HIS A 185 8.19 1.53 -21.66
CA HIS A 185 7.08 2.36 -21.20
C HIS A 185 7.10 2.45 -19.68
N PHE A 186 6.55 3.53 -19.14
CA PHE A 186 6.53 3.77 -17.70
C PHE A 186 5.15 4.22 -17.26
N CYS A 187 4.74 3.79 -16.07
CA CYS A 187 3.55 4.30 -15.42
C CYS A 187 3.73 4.43 -13.91
N ASP A 188 2.76 5.11 -13.31
CA ASP A 188 2.65 5.26 -11.87
C ASP A 188 2.33 3.91 -11.22
N ILE A 189 2.89 3.65 -10.03
CA ILE A 189 2.57 2.45 -9.24
C ILE A 189 1.08 2.37 -8.88
N ALA A 190 0.38 3.50 -8.76
CA ALA A 190 -1.07 3.54 -8.56
C ALA A 190 -1.85 2.94 -9.75
N VAL A 191 -1.28 2.96 -10.96
CA VAL A 191 -1.88 2.29 -12.11
C VAL A 191 -1.75 0.78 -11.99
N LEU A 192 -0.58 0.27 -11.56
CA LEU A 192 -0.38 -1.17 -11.30
C LEU A 192 -1.28 -1.68 -10.17
N ALA A 193 -1.53 -0.84 -9.16
CA ALA A 193 -2.48 -1.09 -8.08
C ALA A 193 -3.94 -1.27 -8.57
N ALA A 194 -4.26 -0.81 -9.78
CA ALA A 194 -5.57 -0.94 -10.43
C ALA A 194 -5.46 -1.89 -11.65
N PRO A 195 -5.65 -3.21 -11.48
CA PRO A 195 -5.29 -4.21 -12.50
C PRO A 195 -5.96 -4.01 -13.87
N HIS A 196 -7.21 -3.53 -13.89
CA HIS A 196 -7.91 -3.23 -15.14
C HIS A 196 -7.29 -2.04 -15.89
N SER A 197 -6.93 -0.98 -15.16
CA SER A 197 -6.26 0.20 -15.71
C SER A 197 -4.88 -0.16 -16.23
N PHE A 198 -4.13 -0.96 -15.48
CA PHE A 198 -2.82 -1.46 -15.90
C PHE A 198 -2.92 -2.30 -17.18
N ARG A 199 -3.86 -3.25 -17.23
CA ARG A 199 -4.12 -4.06 -18.44
C ARG A 199 -4.40 -3.17 -19.65
N ALA A 200 -5.33 -2.23 -19.53
CA ALA A 200 -5.71 -1.34 -20.63
C ALA A 200 -4.52 -0.51 -21.12
N LEU A 201 -3.68 -0.03 -20.20
CA LEU A 201 -2.45 0.68 -20.52
C LEU A 201 -1.45 -0.21 -21.27
N VAL A 202 -1.17 -1.42 -20.75
CA VAL A 202 -0.21 -2.34 -21.37
C VAL A 202 -0.64 -2.68 -22.80
N VAL A 203 -1.90 -3.03 -23.03
CA VAL A 203 -2.42 -3.34 -24.38
C VAL A 203 -2.24 -2.16 -25.32
N ARG A 204 -2.63 -0.95 -24.88
CA ARG A 204 -2.56 0.25 -25.71
C ARG A 204 -1.13 0.60 -26.12
N GLU A 205 -0.19 0.50 -25.20
CA GLU A 205 1.19 0.93 -25.41
C GLU A 205 2.06 -0.13 -26.10
N THR A 206 1.78 -1.42 -25.86
CA THR A 206 2.62 -2.53 -26.35
C THR A 206 2.00 -3.33 -27.50
N GLY A 207 0.70 -3.17 -27.77
CA GLY A 207 -0.02 -3.99 -28.73
C GLY A 207 -0.15 -5.46 -28.30
N LEU A 208 0.10 -5.79 -27.03
CA LEU A 208 0.01 -7.16 -26.50
C LEU A 208 -1.40 -7.73 -26.76
N SER A 209 -1.46 -8.84 -27.49
CA SER A 209 -2.71 -9.59 -27.67
C SER A 209 -3.00 -10.38 -26.39
N ILE A 210 -3.96 -9.90 -25.61
CA ILE A 210 -4.41 -10.62 -24.42
C ILE A 210 -5.55 -11.53 -24.84
N ASN A 211 -5.32 -12.84 -24.76
CA ASN A 211 -6.41 -13.79 -24.89
C ASN A 211 -7.39 -13.53 -23.73
N PRO A 212 -8.66 -13.19 -23.99
CA PRO A 212 -9.62 -13.02 -22.92
C PRO A 212 -9.82 -14.40 -22.28
N ARG A 213 -9.22 -14.60 -21.10
CA ARG A 213 -9.65 -15.69 -20.24
C ARG A 213 -11.13 -15.47 -19.98
N SER A 214 -11.93 -16.44 -20.40
CA SER A 214 -13.34 -16.56 -20.09
C SER A 214 -13.53 -16.17 -18.64
N GLN A 215 -14.33 -15.12 -18.40
CA GLN A 215 -14.90 -14.83 -17.10
C GLN A 215 -15.81 -16.01 -16.74
N ALA A 216 -15.21 -17.14 -16.34
CA ALA A 216 -15.93 -18.19 -15.66
C ALA A 216 -16.12 -17.71 -14.22
N LEU A 217 -17.32 -17.17 -14.01
CA LEU A 217 -18.01 -17.07 -12.73
C LEU A 217 -17.53 -18.11 -11.72
N LEU A 218 -17.20 -17.65 -10.51
CA LEU A 218 -17.66 -18.19 -9.22
C LEU A 218 -17.43 -17.13 -8.14
#